data_AF-A0A962VR91-F1
#
_entry.id   AF-A0A962VR91-F1
#
_cell.length_a   1.000
_cell.length_b   1.000
_cell.length_c   1.000
_cell.angle_alpha   90.00
_cell.angle_beta   90.00
_cell.angle_gamma   90.00
#
_symmetry.space_group_name_H-M   'P 1'
#
loop_
_entity.id
_entity.type
_entity.pdbx_description
1 polymer ?
#
loop_
_entity_poly.entity_id
_entity_poly.type
_entity_poly.pdbx_seq_one_letter_code
_entity_poly.pdbx_strand_id
1 'polypeptide(L)'
;MTDRTFHFTLGPVQGFVAQARRTRDFWAGSFLLSWLAGAAMQTVIVQDRTIVFPTADQDYLAWLRGERKGKRPRQGGIPNRFKVTVNDQFQPALVEQAVRKAWRAVAEKVWEKDLKRHCERYPDSRVIWDRQINGFWEIAWCIGDDDSLLDRRKNWRTQIPPAEAGVKCSVMAGWQELSGLPAKTLETFWKPLRQDCGRDFADDEALCAIAFVKRRFPHYFEQVEAKMPGGWTLHGWSVNPRTPSTLDLAAAPWLAQAVRHESEAALLRLHEAAKSLFSEGDSGIDRLRCVKDAYRERSGLTRLNSSALFAHVLDNKKECPDQTAVREMKKALKALQRQESPTPFYAILLMDGDSLGALLRNQDHQLKIPKALEHFTRAVPDIVDRYNGFLIYA
;
A
#
# COMPACT_ATOMS: atom_id res chain seq x y z
N MET A 1 4.19 10.89 41.19
CA MET A 1 3.78 10.89 39.77
C MET A 1 3.00 9.62 39.56
N THR A 2 1.76 9.71 39.12
CA THR A 2 0.92 8.53 38.87
C THR A 2 1.10 8.13 37.42
N ASP A 3 1.77 7.01 37.18
CA ASP A 3 1.87 6.44 35.85
C ASP A 3 0.46 6.06 35.37
N ARG A 4 0.12 6.46 34.15
CA ARG A 4 -1.16 6.16 33.49
C ARG A 4 -0.92 5.52 32.14
N THR A 5 -1.93 4.86 31.59
CA THR A 5 -1.84 4.28 30.25
C THR A 5 -2.42 5.21 29.20
N PHE A 6 -1.63 5.60 28.20
CA PHE A 6 -2.08 6.23 26.97
C PHE A 6 -2.45 5.18 25.93
N HIS A 7 -3.67 5.24 25.43
CA HIS A 7 -4.15 4.37 24.35
C HIS A 7 -4.35 5.20 23.09
N PHE A 8 -3.83 4.73 21.97
CA PHE A 8 -3.91 5.40 20.67
C PHE A 8 -4.51 4.49 19.60
N THR A 9 -5.30 5.05 18.69
CA THR A 9 -5.75 4.39 17.46
C THR A 9 -5.75 5.37 16.28
N LEU A 10 -5.34 4.85 15.13
CA LEU A 10 -5.45 5.52 13.83
C LEU A 10 -6.47 4.79 12.94
N GLY A 11 -7.37 5.54 12.31
CA GLY A 11 -8.36 5.01 11.37
C GLY A 11 -8.80 6.07 10.35
N PRO A 12 -9.68 5.73 9.40
CA PRO A 12 -10.31 4.42 9.23
C PRO A 12 -9.36 3.41 8.57
N VAL A 13 -9.22 2.21 9.13
CA VAL A 13 -8.35 1.16 8.55
C VAL A 13 -8.98 0.57 7.30
N GLN A 14 -10.18 -0.03 7.44
CA GLN A 14 -10.87 -0.66 6.30
C GLN A 14 -11.24 0.36 5.22
N GLY A 15 -11.74 1.53 5.63
CA GLY A 15 -12.08 2.62 4.71
C GLY A 15 -10.89 3.18 3.93
N PHE A 16 -9.65 2.96 4.38
CA PHE A 16 -8.44 3.37 3.67
C PHE A 16 -7.81 2.21 2.89
N VAL A 17 -7.63 1.05 3.52
CA VAL A 17 -6.87 -0.07 2.95
C VAL A 17 -7.71 -0.81 1.90
N ALA A 18 -8.95 -1.17 2.23
CA ALA A 18 -9.81 -1.99 1.38
C ALA A 18 -10.34 -1.25 0.14
N GLN A 19 -10.41 0.08 0.18
CA GLN A 19 -10.79 0.91 -0.97
C GLN A 19 -9.61 1.03 -1.94
N ALA A 20 -9.44 -0.01 -2.75
CA ALA A 20 -8.34 -0.20 -3.67
C ALA A 20 -8.85 -0.90 -4.94
N ARG A 21 -8.48 -0.39 -6.12
CA ARG A 21 -8.82 -1.04 -7.41
C ARG A 21 -7.71 -2.00 -7.85
N ARG A 22 -6.46 -1.71 -7.50
CA ARG A 22 -5.27 -2.52 -7.86
C ARG A 22 -4.58 -3.04 -6.60
N THR A 23 -3.88 -4.18 -6.70
CA THR A 23 -3.05 -4.71 -5.59
C THR A 23 -2.06 -3.67 -5.05
N ARG A 24 -1.57 -2.79 -5.93
CA ARG A 24 -0.71 -1.66 -5.56
C ARG A 24 -1.38 -0.71 -4.59
N ASP A 25 -2.64 -0.35 -4.85
CA ASP A 25 -3.40 0.56 -4.00
C ASP A 25 -3.67 -0.07 -2.64
N PHE A 26 -3.90 -1.39 -2.63
CA PHE A 26 -4.09 -2.17 -1.40
C PHE A 26 -2.81 -2.19 -0.54
N TRP A 27 -1.68 -2.54 -1.16
CA TRP A 27 -0.36 -2.48 -0.52
C TRP A 27 -0.01 -1.07 -0.04
N ALA A 28 -0.25 -0.05 -0.88
CA ALA A 28 -0.02 1.36 -0.56
C ALA A 28 -0.78 1.79 0.69
N GLY A 29 -2.07 1.42 0.77
CA GLY A 29 -2.91 1.73 1.92
C GLY A 29 -2.36 1.12 3.21
N SER A 30 -2.01 -0.17 3.17
CA SER A 30 -1.42 -0.84 4.34
C SER A 30 -0.08 -0.23 4.75
N PHE A 31 0.81 -0.01 3.79
CA PHE A 31 2.14 0.56 4.02
C PHE A 31 2.05 1.97 4.63
N LEU A 32 1.25 2.86 4.03
CA LEU A 32 1.08 4.23 4.52
C LEU A 32 0.47 4.25 5.93
N LEU A 33 -0.50 3.39 6.22
CA LEU A 33 -1.08 3.29 7.56
C LEU A 33 -0.02 2.90 8.61
N SER A 34 0.81 1.90 8.32
CA SER A 34 1.92 1.52 9.21
C SER A 34 2.97 2.61 9.34
N TRP A 35 3.30 3.32 8.26
CA TRP A 35 4.24 4.44 8.30
C TRP A 35 3.74 5.60 9.16
N LEU A 36 2.45 5.95 9.07
CA LEU A 36 1.81 6.95 9.92
C LEU A 36 1.74 6.51 11.39
N ALA A 37 1.41 5.24 11.65
CA ALA A 37 1.43 4.69 13.00
C ALA A 37 2.86 4.67 13.58
N GLY A 38 3.87 4.38 12.76
CA GLY A 38 5.28 4.49 13.12
C GLY A 38 5.67 5.92 13.52
N ALA A 39 5.18 6.94 12.81
CA ALA A 39 5.42 8.33 13.17
C ALA A 39 4.78 8.70 14.54
N ALA A 40 3.61 8.15 14.84
CA ALA A 40 2.99 8.29 16.16
C ALA A 40 3.85 7.63 17.25
N MET A 41 4.26 6.37 17.05
CA MET A 41 5.11 5.62 17.97
C MET A 41 6.47 6.29 18.20
N GLN A 42 7.12 6.78 17.14
CA GLN A 42 8.38 7.49 17.27
C GLN A 42 8.23 8.78 18.08
N THR A 43 7.13 9.51 17.89
CA THR A 43 6.84 10.74 18.67
C THR A 43 6.55 10.46 20.15
N VAL A 44 6.13 9.24 20.49
CA VAL A 44 6.06 8.79 21.87
C VAL A 44 7.47 8.55 22.44
N ILE A 45 8.32 7.87 21.69
CA ILE A 45 9.69 7.52 22.13
C ILE A 45 10.54 8.76 22.39
N VAL A 46 10.44 9.80 21.54
CA VAL A 46 11.16 11.08 21.76
C VAL A 46 10.65 11.88 22.97
N GLN A 47 9.52 11.50 23.57
CA GLN A 47 9.04 12.05 24.83
C GLN A 47 9.49 11.20 26.03
N ASP A 48 10.50 10.35 25.84
CA ASP A 48 11.05 9.42 26.84
C ASP A 48 9.99 8.50 27.44
N ARG A 49 9.12 7.95 26.57
CA ARG A 49 8.08 6.98 26.96
C ARG A 49 8.29 5.62 26.29
N THR A 50 7.90 4.58 27.02
CA THR A 50 8.04 3.20 26.57
C THR A 50 6.70 2.68 26.07
N ILE A 51 6.71 2.12 24.86
CA ILE A 51 5.53 1.49 24.27
C ILE A 51 5.35 0.12 24.93
N VAL A 52 4.17 -0.09 25.52
CA VAL A 52 3.81 -1.32 26.23
C VAL A 52 3.34 -2.38 25.24
N PHE A 53 2.54 -1.99 24.26
CA PHE A 53 1.98 -2.91 23.29
C PHE A 53 1.63 -2.21 21.97
N PRO A 54 1.95 -2.80 20.80
CA PRO A 54 2.90 -3.90 20.62
C PRO A 54 4.35 -3.47 20.92
N THR A 55 5.31 -4.39 20.88
CA THR A 55 6.72 -4.01 20.83
C THR A 55 6.97 -3.15 19.58
N ALA A 56 7.63 -2.01 19.74
CA ALA A 56 8.00 -1.18 18.61
C ALA A 56 9.14 -1.82 17.82
N ASP A 57 8.95 -1.98 16.50
CA ASP A 57 9.98 -2.46 15.60
C ASP A 57 11.08 -1.41 15.43
N GLN A 58 12.21 -1.63 16.09
CA GLN A 58 13.33 -0.69 16.09
C GLN A 58 13.99 -0.54 14.72
N ASP A 59 14.00 -1.58 13.89
CA ASP A 59 14.51 -1.50 12.52
C ASP A 59 13.60 -0.60 11.69
N TYR A 60 12.29 -0.80 11.77
CA TYR A 60 11.32 0.07 11.09
C TYR A 60 11.47 1.54 11.50
N LEU A 61 11.57 1.80 12.81
CA LEU A 61 11.73 3.16 13.33
C LEU A 61 13.09 3.77 12.98
N ALA A 62 14.16 2.97 12.87
CA ALA A 62 15.45 3.45 12.40
C ALA A 62 15.40 3.92 10.93
N TRP A 63 14.67 3.21 10.07
CA TRP A 63 14.40 3.67 8.70
C TRP A 63 13.57 4.94 8.68
N LEU A 64 12.56 5.04 9.56
CA LEU A 64 11.72 6.22 9.71
C LEU A 64 12.51 7.49 10.11
N ARG A 65 13.56 7.33 10.93
CA ARG A 65 14.48 8.40 11.34
C ARG A 65 15.64 8.64 10.35
N GLY A 66 15.69 7.90 9.25
CA GLY A 66 16.76 8.03 8.25
C GLY A 66 18.08 7.35 8.60
N GLU A 67 18.16 6.57 9.69
CA GLU A 67 19.37 5.85 10.09
C GLU A 67 19.68 4.65 9.18
N ARG A 68 18.67 4.12 8.48
CA ARG A 68 18.78 3.00 7.52
C ARG A 68 19.45 1.74 8.07
N LYS A 69 19.18 1.41 9.34
CA LYS A 69 19.67 0.18 10.00
C LYS A 69 18.71 -0.99 9.80
N GLY A 70 19.23 -2.21 9.79
CA GLY A 70 18.42 -3.43 9.68
C GLY A 70 17.78 -3.64 8.31
N LYS A 71 16.76 -4.52 8.25
CA LYS A 71 16.06 -4.83 7.00
C LYS A 71 15.16 -3.65 6.60
N ARG A 72 15.34 -3.11 5.39
CA ARG A 72 14.45 -2.07 4.83
C ARG A 72 12.98 -2.53 4.84
N PRO A 73 12.05 -1.78 5.44
CA PRO A 73 10.63 -2.14 5.40
C PRO A 73 10.09 -2.14 3.97
N ARG A 74 9.43 -3.23 3.58
CA ARG A 74 8.85 -3.40 2.22
C ARG A 74 7.33 -3.51 2.22
N GLN A 75 6.73 -3.64 3.39
CA GLN A 75 5.30 -3.88 3.62
C GLN A 75 4.85 -3.15 4.91
N GLY A 76 3.55 -3.12 5.17
CA GLY A 76 3.05 -2.68 6.47
C GLY A 76 3.46 -3.66 7.58
N GLY A 77 3.92 -3.14 8.71
CA GLY A 77 4.33 -3.97 9.87
C GLY A 77 4.17 -3.28 11.23
N ILE A 78 3.63 -2.05 11.23
CA ILE A 78 3.29 -1.32 12.45
C ILE A 78 1.77 -1.27 12.55
N PRO A 79 1.15 -1.73 13.67
CA PRO A 79 -0.29 -1.70 13.82
C PRO A 79 -0.79 -0.29 14.10
N ASN A 80 -2.07 -0.10 13.82
CA ASN A 80 -2.75 1.17 13.97
C ASN A 80 -3.21 1.47 15.41
N ARG A 81 -3.01 0.56 16.36
CA ARG A 81 -3.34 0.72 17.79
C ARG A 81 -2.11 0.40 18.63
N PHE A 82 -1.85 1.22 19.65
CA PHE A 82 -0.81 0.95 20.64
C PHE A 82 -1.13 1.53 22.02
N LYS A 83 -0.42 1.03 23.03
CA LYS A 83 -0.49 1.45 24.44
C LYS A 83 0.87 1.88 24.95
N VAL A 84 0.90 2.88 25.83
CA VAL A 84 2.12 3.49 26.35
C VAL A 84 1.93 3.82 27.82
N THR A 85 2.94 3.58 28.65
CA THR A 85 3.00 4.13 30.00
C THR A 85 3.44 5.58 29.95
N VAL A 86 2.63 6.48 30.51
CA VAL A 86 2.82 7.93 30.46
C VAL A 86 2.69 8.56 31.83
N ASN A 87 3.27 9.76 31.98
CA ASN A 87 3.13 10.59 33.16
C ASN A 87 2.53 11.96 32.77
N ASP A 88 2.39 12.86 33.75
CA ASP A 88 1.77 14.18 33.56
C ASP A 88 2.50 15.11 32.57
N GLN A 89 3.76 14.83 32.23
CA GLN A 89 4.54 15.61 31.26
C GLN A 89 4.30 15.16 29.81
N PHE A 90 3.64 14.02 29.60
CA PHE A 90 3.40 13.49 28.26
C PHE A 90 2.38 14.35 27.49
N GLN A 91 2.71 14.67 26.25
CA GLN A 91 1.89 15.52 25.38
C GLN A 91 1.24 14.69 24.27
N PRO A 92 0.00 14.22 24.45
CA PRO A 92 -0.69 13.40 23.44
C PRO A 92 -0.96 14.18 22.14
N ALA A 93 -1.10 15.51 22.21
CA ALA A 93 -1.31 16.36 21.04
C ALA A 93 -0.14 16.29 20.05
N LEU A 94 1.11 16.11 20.51
CA LEU A 94 2.27 15.95 19.63
C LEU A 94 2.18 14.66 18.80
N VAL A 95 1.63 13.59 19.38
CA VAL A 95 1.44 12.29 18.70
C VAL A 95 0.41 12.44 17.57
N GLU A 96 -0.70 13.12 17.82
CA GLU A 96 -1.69 13.42 16.78
C GLU A 96 -1.11 14.31 15.68
N GLN A 97 -0.40 15.38 16.06
CA GLN A 97 0.23 16.29 15.11
C GLN A 97 1.27 15.56 14.24
N ALA A 98 1.99 14.59 14.79
CA ALA A 98 2.96 13.81 14.03
C ALA A 98 2.30 13.02 12.90
N VAL A 99 1.17 12.35 13.16
CA VAL A 99 0.42 11.64 12.12
C VAL A 99 -0.04 12.60 11.03
N ARG A 100 -0.68 13.72 11.41
CA ARG A 100 -1.18 14.70 10.45
C ARG A 100 -0.05 15.31 9.61
N LYS A 101 1.09 15.62 10.24
CA LYS A 101 2.25 16.19 9.56
C LYS A 101 2.92 15.19 8.62
N ALA A 102 3.04 13.93 9.02
CA ALA A 102 3.58 12.85 8.18
C ALA A 102 2.69 12.65 6.94
N TRP A 103 1.37 12.57 7.12
CA TRP A 103 0.42 12.43 6.02
C TRP A 103 0.47 13.61 5.05
N ARG A 104 0.50 14.85 5.58
CA ARG A 104 0.69 16.04 4.75
C ARG A 104 2.02 16.02 4.01
N ALA A 105 3.11 15.59 4.64
CA ALA A 105 4.43 15.58 4.00
C ALA A 105 4.44 14.71 2.73
N VAL A 106 3.88 13.50 2.80
CA VAL A 106 3.77 12.63 1.62
C VAL A 106 2.77 13.18 0.59
N ALA A 107 1.64 13.71 1.04
CA ALA A 107 0.65 14.33 0.16
C ALA A 107 1.23 15.52 -0.60
N GLU A 108 1.92 16.45 0.08
CA GLU A 108 2.53 17.62 -0.56
C GLU A 108 3.62 17.23 -1.56
N LYS A 109 4.43 16.20 -1.27
CA LYS A 109 5.39 15.69 -2.27
C LYS A 109 4.68 15.20 -3.53
N VAL A 110 3.58 14.46 -3.40
CA VAL A 110 2.78 14.02 -4.56
C VAL A 110 2.17 15.21 -5.29
N TRP A 111 1.57 16.16 -4.56
CA TRP A 111 0.97 17.36 -5.13
C TRP A 111 1.99 18.17 -5.94
N GLU A 112 3.14 18.48 -5.34
CA GLU A 112 4.19 19.26 -5.99
C GLU A 112 4.70 18.63 -7.29
N LYS A 113 4.81 17.30 -7.32
CA LYS A 113 5.41 16.57 -8.45
C LYS A 113 4.42 16.28 -9.58
N ASP A 114 3.18 15.93 -9.25
CA ASP A 114 2.19 15.49 -10.25
C ASP A 114 1.07 16.49 -10.50
N LEU A 115 0.64 17.28 -9.51
CA LEU A 115 -0.62 18.04 -9.61
C LEU A 115 -0.42 19.54 -9.74
N LYS A 116 0.60 20.12 -9.08
CA LYS A 116 0.77 21.57 -8.97
C LYS A 116 0.68 22.26 -10.33
N ARG A 117 1.43 21.77 -11.33
CA ARG A 117 1.42 22.30 -12.70
C ARG A 117 0.07 22.15 -13.39
N HIS A 118 -0.60 21.01 -13.23
CA HIS A 118 -1.89 20.75 -13.87
C HIS A 118 -3.01 21.59 -13.25
N CYS A 119 -2.98 21.78 -11.94
CA CYS A 119 -4.01 22.48 -11.18
C CYS A 119 -3.88 24.00 -11.20
N GLU A 120 -2.86 24.59 -11.84
CA GLU A 120 -2.76 26.05 -12.03
C GLU A 120 -3.99 26.65 -12.72
N ARG A 121 -4.63 25.88 -13.60
CA ARG A 121 -5.86 26.27 -14.31
C ARG A 121 -7.15 25.86 -13.59
N TYR A 122 -7.04 25.14 -12.47
CA TYR A 122 -8.14 24.55 -11.72
C TYR A 122 -7.95 24.83 -10.21
N PRO A 123 -8.15 26.08 -9.76
CA PRO A 123 -7.86 26.47 -8.37
C PRO A 123 -8.65 25.65 -7.33
N ASP A 124 -9.87 25.23 -7.68
CA ASP A 124 -10.72 24.39 -6.83
C ASP A 124 -10.06 23.05 -6.48
N SER A 125 -9.18 22.53 -7.34
CA SER A 125 -8.45 21.28 -7.08
C SER A 125 -7.61 21.35 -5.80
N ARG A 126 -7.01 22.51 -5.49
CA ARG A 126 -6.24 22.67 -4.24
C ARG A 126 -7.16 22.71 -3.03
N VAL A 127 -8.32 23.35 -3.15
CA VAL A 127 -9.33 23.42 -2.08
C VAL A 127 -9.87 22.02 -1.77
N ILE A 128 -10.20 21.24 -2.81
CA ILE A 128 -10.64 19.85 -2.68
C ILE A 128 -9.51 19.00 -2.06
N TRP A 129 -8.28 19.14 -2.56
CA TRP A 129 -7.12 18.43 -2.04
C TRP A 129 -6.93 18.67 -0.54
N ASP A 130 -6.84 19.93 -0.12
CA ASP A 130 -6.59 20.29 1.28
C ASP A 130 -7.75 19.83 2.18
N ARG A 131 -9.00 19.97 1.74
CA ARG A 131 -10.16 19.47 2.48
C ARG A 131 -10.06 17.97 2.74
N GLN A 132 -9.74 17.19 1.70
CA GLN A 132 -9.69 15.73 1.78
C GLN A 132 -8.48 15.24 2.58
N ILE A 133 -7.27 15.76 2.31
CA ILE A 133 -6.04 15.38 3.02
C ILE A 133 -6.13 15.70 4.51
N ASN A 134 -6.74 16.84 4.88
CA ASN A 134 -6.89 17.24 6.28
C ASN A 134 -8.04 16.54 7.00
N GLY A 135 -9.10 16.19 6.27
CA GLY A 135 -10.34 15.63 6.84
C GLY A 135 -10.40 14.10 6.92
N PHE A 136 -9.46 13.37 6.31
CA PHE A 136 -9.56 11.91 6.15
C PHE A 136 -9.33 11.10 7.44
N TRP A 137 -8.26 11.41 8.19
CA TRP A 137 -7.82 10.56 9.29
C TRP A 137 -8.62 10.81 10.58
N GLU A 138 -9.15 9.73 11.13
CA GLU A 138 -9.68 9.62 12.48
C GLU A 138 -8.56 9.24 13.43
N ILE A 139 -8.18 10.17 14.30
CA ILE A 139 -7.18 9.94 15.34
C ILE A 139 -7.91 10.02 16.67
N ALA A 140 -7.88 8.93 17.44
CA ALA A 140 -8.48 8.89 18.75
C ALA A 140 -7.48 8.38 19.78
N TRP A 141 -7.52 8.97 20.96
CA TRP A 141 -6.70 8.57 22.07
C TRP A 141 -7.39 8.86 23.40
N CYS A 142 -6.96 8.18 24.45
CA CYS A 142 -7.39 8.40 25.82
C CYS A 142 -6.25 8.09 26.79
N ILE A 143 -6.29 8.67 27.99
CA ILE A 143 -5.34 8.40 29.07
C ILE A 143 -6.13 7.87 30.26
N GLY A 144 -5.78 6.68 30.73
CA GLY A 144 -6.39 6.03 31.88
C GLY A 144 -6.09 4.54 31.91
N ASP A 145 -6.34 3.92 33.06
CA ASP A 145 -5.87 2.56 33.35
C ASP A 145 -6.86 1.48 32.90
N ASP A 146 -8.07 1.85 32.51
CA ASP A 146 -9.08 0.95 31.96
C ASP A 146 -8.80 0.66 30.48
N ASP A 147 -8.56 -0.61 30.17
CA ASP A 147 -8.26 -1.10 28.82
C ASP A 147 -9.41 -0.94 27.81
N SER A 148 -10.64 -0.74 28.29
CA SER A 148 -11.84 -0.53 27.46
C SER A 148 -12.02 0.93 27.02
N LEU A 149 -11.25 1.87 27.58
CA LEU A 149 -11.43 3.30 27.34
C LEU A 149 -11.37 3.67 25.86
N LEU A 150 -10.44 3.09 25.11
CA LEU A 150 -10.29 3.39 23.69
C LEU A 150 -11.47 2.87 22.87
N ASP A 151 -12.01 1.71 23.22
CA ASP A 151 -13.15 1.12 22.53
C ASP A 151 -14.43 1.92 22.81
N ARG A 152 -14.59 2.40 24.05
CA ARG A 152 -15.65 3.37 24.41
C ARG A 152 -15.48 4.70 23.68
N ARG A 153 -14.26 5.22 23.61
CA ARG A 153 -13.93 6.46 22.89
C ARG A 153 -14.23 6.37 21.40
N LYS A 154 -14.06 5.20 20.79
CA LYS A 154 -14.43 4.94 19.38
C LYS A 154 -15.93 4.99 19.13
N ASN A 155 -16.76 4.63 20.12
CA ASN A 155 -18.21 4.77 20.01
C ASN A 155 -18.65 6.24 19.96
N TRP A 156 -17.86 7.15 20.55
CA TRP A 156 -18.04 8.59 20.38
C TRP A 156 -17.42 9.04 19.06
N ARG A 157 -18.18 8.92 17.97
CA ARG A 157 -17.79 9.41 16.65
C ARG A 157 -17.64 10.94 16.67
N THR A 158 -16.39 11.41 16.74
CA THR A 158 -16.06 12.84 16.78
C THR A 158 -15.60 13.40 15.44
N GLN A 159 -15.22 12.53 14.50
CA GLN A 159 -14.82 12.95 13.16
C GLN A 159 -16.06 12.90 12.25
N ILE A 160 -16.40 14.05 11.67
CA ILE A 160 -17.46 14.15 10.66
C ILE A 160 -16.75 14.31 9.32
N PRO A 161 -16.93 13.37 8.36
CA PRO A 161 -16.36 13.52 7.02
C PRO A 161 -16.80 14.84 6.37
N PRO A 162 -15.93 15.50 5.60
CA PRO A 162 -16.29 16.73 4.90
C PRO A 162 -17.43 16.48 3.89
N ALA A 163 -18.14 17.56 3.53
CA ALA A 163 -19.07 17.51 2.42
C ALA A 163 -18.32 17.29 1.10
N GLU A 164 -18.57 16.16 0.47
CA GLU A 164 -17.95 15.77 -0.80
C GLU A 164 -18.98 15.88 -1.91
N ALA A 165 -19.25 17.10 -2.40
CA ALA A 165 -20.17 17.33 -3.52
C ALA A 165 -19.54 16.87 -4.86
N GLY A 166 -20.27 16.95 -5.98
CA GLY A 166 -19.69 16.72 -7.31
C GLY A 166 -19.45 15.26 -7.69
N VAL A 167 -18.64 15.07 -8.75
CA VAL A 167 -18.35 13.75 -9.32
C VAL A 167 -17.51 12.93 -8.35
N LYS A 168 -17.81 11.63 -8.23
CA LYS A 168 -17.17 10.75 -7.26
C LYS A 168 -15.89 10.13 -7.78
N CYS A 169 -14.97 9.88 -6.86
CA CYS A 169 -13.76 9.12 -7.12
C CYS A 169 -14.08 7.68 -7.55
N SER A 170 -13.36 7.20 -8.55
CA SER A 170 -13.46 5.82 -9.07
C SER A 170 -12.98 4.74 -8.09
N VAL A 171 -12.30 5.10 -7.00
CA VAL A 171 -11.67 4.16 -6.06
C VAL A 171 -12.18 4.34 -4.63
N MET A 172 -12.25 5.58 -4.15
CA MET A 172 -12.67 5.90 -2.78
C MET A 172 -14.12 6.37 -2.80
N ALA A 173 -15.04 5.44 -2.56
CA ALA A 173 -16.47 5.68 -2.51
C ALA A 173 -16.81 6.83 -1.53
N GLY A 174 -17.74 7.69 -1.95
CA GLY A 174 -18.18 8.86 -1.19
C GLY A 174 -17.34 10.12 -1.40
N TRP A 175 -16.06 9.99 -1.76
CA TRP A 175 -15.14 11.12 -1.95
C TRP A 175 -15.28 11.76 -3.34
N GLN A 176 -15.18 13.09 -3.42
CA GLN A 176 -15.17 13.83 -4.67
C GLN A 176 -13.84 13.61 -5.41
N GLU A 177 -13.86 13.60 -6.74
CA GLU A 177 -12.64 13.64 -7.56
C GLU A 177 -11.96 15.03 -7.54
N LEU A 178 -10.70 15.13 -7.97
CA LEU A 178 -9.86 16.33 -7.78
C LEU A 178 -10.17 17.54 -8.68
N SER A 179 -10.80 17.38 -9.83
CA SER A 179 -10.98 18.47 -10.79
C SER A 179 -11.98 19.52 -10.33
N GLY A 180 -13.01 19.11 -9.59
CA GLY A 180 -14.14 19.98 -9.24
C GLY A 180 -15.12 20.22 -10.39
N LEU A 181 -14.88 19.63 -11.56
CA LEU A 181 -15.66 19.86 -12.76
C LEU A 181 -16.92 18.99 -12.82
N PRO A 182 -17.95 19.44 -13.56
CA PRO A 182 -19.07 18.59 -13.93
C PRO A 182 -18.63 17.38 -14.76
N ALA A 183 -19.38 16.27 -14.68
CA ALA A 183 -19.07 15.03 -15.40
C ALA A 183 -18.85 15.22 -16.91
N LYS A 184 -19.56 16.17 -17.54
CA LYS A 184 -19.44 16.44 -18.99
C LYS A 184 -18.09 17.03 -19.41
N THR A 185 -17.36 17.68 -18.50
CA THR A 185 -16.09 18.38 -18.80
C THR A 185 -14.90 17.77 -18.03
N LEU A 186 -15.13 16.69 -17.29
CA LEU A 186 -14.14 16.00 -16.46
C LEU A 186 -12.86 15.62 -17.23
N GLU A 187 -13.02 15.21 -18.48
CA GLU A 187 -11.90 14.80 -19.34
C GLU A 187 -10.92 15.93 -19.68
N THR A 188 -11.34 17.19 -19.59
CA THR A 188 -10.44 18.33 -19.83
C THR A 188 -9.34 18.41 -18.77
N PHE A 189 -9.62 17.94 -17.55
CA PHE A 189 -8.67 17.82 -16.46
C PHE A 189 -7.93 16.48 -16.48
N TRP A 190 -8.67 15.37 -16.55
CA TRP A 190 -8.09 14.05 -16.31
C TRP A 190 -7.29 13.51 -17.48
N LYS A 191 -7.70 13.75 -18.73
CA LYS A 191 -6.98 13.21 -19.89
C LYS A 191 -5.49 13.62 -19.93
N PRO A 192 -5.11 14.92 -19.84
CA PRO A 192 -3.70 15.29 -19.84
C PRO A 192 -2.95 14.78 -18.59
N LEU A 193 -3.58 14.80 -17.41
CA LEU A 193 -2.96 14.30 -16.18
C LEU A 193 -2.65 12.79 -16.26
N ARG A 194 -3.56 12.00 -16.85
CA ARG A 194 -3.38 10.55 -17.04
C ARG A 194 -2.27 10.25 -18.05
N GLN A 195 -2.15 11.06 -19.09
CA GLN A 195 -1.05 10.94 -20.06
C GLN A 195 0.31 11.16 -19.38
N ASP A 196 0.43 12.19 -18.54
CA ASP A 196 1.68 12.51 -17.82
C ASP A 196 2.02 11.49 -16.73
N CYS A 197 1.00 10.88 -16.11
CA CYS A 197 1.19 9.82 -15.11
C CYS A 197 1.37 8.41 -15.71
N GLY A 198 1.27 8.28 -17.04
CA GLY A 198 1.40 7.00 -17.74
C GLY A 198 0.35 5.97 -17.32
N ARG A 199 0.77 4.70 -17.24
CA ARG A 199 -0.12 3.54 -16.98
C ARG A 199 -0.60 3.40 -15.53
N ASP A 200 -0.27 4.38 -14.69
CA ASP A 200 -0.78 4.43 -13.33
C ASP A 200 -2.28 4.65 -13.26
N PHE A 201 -2.90 5.11 -14.35
CA PHE A 201 -4.34 5.36 -14.44
C PHE A 201 -4.97 4.49 -15.53
N ALA A 202 -6.22 4.08 -15.31
CA ALA A 202 -7.06 3.56 -16.39
C ALA A 202 -7.70 4.72 -17.18
N ASP A 203 -8.27 4.38 -18.34
CA ASP A 203 -8.80 5.36 -19.30
C ASP A 203 -10.05 6.13 -18.80
N ASP A 204 -10.63 5.69 -17.68
CA ASP A 204 -11.85 6.23 -17.08
C ASP A 204 -11.68 6.62 -15.60
N GLU A 205 -10.44 6.61 -15.08
CA GLU A 205 -10.20 6.89 -13.66
C GLU A 205 -10.16 8.39 -13.36
N ALA A 206 -11.05 8.80 -12.46
CA ALA A 206 -11.02 10.09 -11.78
C ALA A 206 -10.83 9.85 -10.27
N LEU A 207 -9.76 10.38 -9.70
CA LEU A 207 -9.35 10.09 -8.32
C LEU A 207 -9.59 11.27 -7.37
N CYS A 208 -9.92 10.98 -6.11
CA CYS A 208 -9.81 11.94 -5.01
C CYS A 208 -8.35 12.05 -4.56
N ALA A 209 -8.05 13.02 -3.69
CA ALA A 209 -6.71 13.25 -3.14
C ALA A 209 -6.14 11.98 -2.48
N ILE A 210 -6.95 11.29 -1.67
CA ILE A 210 -6.51 10.09 -0.92
C ILE A 210 -6.12 8.96 -1.87
N ALA A 211 -6.97 8.68 -2.87
CA ALA A 211 -6.68 7.66 -3.88
C ALA A 211 -5.46 8.04 -4.73
N PHE A 212 -5.34 9.32 -5.09
CA PHE A 212 -4.21 9.83 -5.87
C PHE A 212 -2.89 9.68 -5.09
N VAL A 213 -2.86 10.03 -3.80
CA VAL A 213 -1.69 9.80 -2.93
C VAL A 213 -1.36 8.31 -2.84
N LYS A 214 -2.34 7.43 -2.57
CA LYS A 214 -2.09 5.97 -2.56
C LYS A 214 -1.45 5.46 -3.85
N ARG A 215 -1.91 5.98 -5.00
CA ARG A 215 -1.44 5.57 -6.32
C ARG A 215 -0.02 6.06 -6.60
N ARG A 216 0.29 7.31 -6.21
CA ARG A 216 1.48 8.05 -6.67
C ARG A 216 2.60 8.16 -5.65
N PHE A 217 2.33 8.00 -4.35
CA PHE A 217 3.36 8.10 -3.33
C PHE A 217 4.60 7.22 -3.58
N PRO A 218 4.52 5.99 -4.17
CA PRO A 218 5.71 5.15 -4.31
C PRO A 218 6.82 5.78 -5.16
N HIS A 219 6.47 6.68 -6.09
CA HIS A 219 7.43 7.36 -6.96
C HIS A 219 8.23 8.46 -6.24
N TYR A 220 7.68 9.01 -5.16
CA TYR A 220 8.24 10.17 -4.47
C TYR A 220 8.56 9.92 -3.00
N PHE A 221 8.23 8.73 -2.48
CA PHE A 221 8.35 8.44 -1.06
C PHE A 221 9.77 8.63 -0.53
N GLU A 222 10.80 8.26 -1.31
CA GLU A 222 12.20 8.49 -0.92
C GLU A 222 12.58 9.97 -0.74
N GLN A 223 11.86 10.87 -1.39
CA GLN A 223 12.07 12.32 -1.31
C GLN A 223 11.29 12.96 -0.15
N VAL A 224 10.51 12.18 0.59
CA VAL A 224 9.76 12.68 1.74
C VAL A 224 10.72 12.90 2.90
N GLU A 225 10.82 14.15 3.34
CA GLU A 225 11.51 14.55 4.56
C GLU A 225 10.65 15.60 5.29
N ALA A 226 10.47 15.45 6.60
CA ALA A 226 9.74 16.42 7.40
C ALA A 226 10.26 16.51 8.83
N LYS A 227 10.43 17.75 9.34
CA LYS A 227 10.70 17.98 10.77
C LYS A 227 9.45 17.65 11.59
N MET A 228 9.57 16.78 12.58
CA MET A 228 8.43 16.28 13.35
C MET A 228 8.33 16.95 14.73
N PRO A 229 7.13 16.94 15.34
CA PRO A 229 7.01 17.26 16.76
C PRO A 229 7.98 16.43 17.61
N GLY A 230 8.57 17.04 18.63
CA GLY A 230 9.61 16.39 19.45
C GLY A 230 11.02 16.39 18.83
N GLY A 231 11.26 17.20 17.79
CA GLY A 231 12.62 17.54 17.33
C GLY A 231 13.32 16.51 16.43
N TRP A 232 12.64 15.42 16.06
CA TRP A 232 13.18 14.40 15.15
C TRP A 232 12.80 14.68 13.69
N THR A 233 13.46 14.01 12.74
CA THR A 233 13.16 14.13 11.30
C THR A 233 12.59 12.83 10.76
N LEU A 234 11.45 12.93 10.09
CA LEU A 234 10.80 11.84 9.38
C LEU A 234 11.37 11.72 7.97
N HIS A 235 11.68 10.50 7.57
CA HIS A 235 12.17 10.16 6.25
C HIS A 235 11.30 9.08 5.60
N GLY A 236 11.11 9.21 4.28
CA GLY A 236 10.72 8.08 3.45
C GLY A 236 11.95 7.40 2.83
N TRP A 237 11.71 6.33 2.07
CA TRP A 237 12.76 5.54 1.44
C TRP A 237 12.31 4.97 0.10
N SER A 238 13.25 4.46 -0.70
CA SER A 238 12.88 3.80 -1.96
C SER A 238 11.99 2.59 -1.70
N VAL A 239 10.80 2.61 -2.31
CA VAL A 239 9.84 1.50 -2.34
C VAL A 239 9.63 1.06 -3.78
N ASN A 240 9.27 -0.22 -3.99
CA ASN A 240 9.04 -0.73 -5.33
C ASN A 240 7.55 -0.59 -5.71
N PRO A 241 7.20 0.31 -6.66
CA PRO A 241 5.82 0.52 -7.09
C PRO A 241 5.23 -0.69 -7.82
N ARG A 242 6.04 -1.60 -8.37
CA ARG A 242 5.56 -2.77 -9.12
C ARG A 242 5.11 -3.84 -8.14
N THR A 243 3.88 -3.76 -7.64
CA THR A 243 3.28 -4.86 -6.87
C THR A 243 2.68 -5.88 -7.84
N PRO A 244 2.75 -7.21 -7.55
CA PRO A 244 2.10 -8.21 -8.37
C PRO A 244 0.60 -7.91 -8.52
N SER A 245 0.11 -7.91 -9.75
CA SER A 245 -1.34 -7.91 -10.01
C SER A 245 -1.98 -9.24 -9.58
N THR A 246 -3.30 -9.30 -9.55
CA THR A 246 -4.02 -10.56 -9.29
C THR A 246 -3.74 -11.61 -10.37
N LEU A 247 -3.54 -11.18 -11.62
CA LEU A 247 -3.12 -12.05 -12.72
C LEU A 247 -1.67 -12.51 -12.57
N ASP A 248 -0.77 -11.67 -12.04
CA ASP A 248 0.60 -12.09 -11.72
C ASP A 248 0.59 -13.22 -10.68
N LEU A 249 -0.20 -13.06 -9.61
CA LEU A 249 -0.35 -14.08 -8.57
C LEU A 249 -0.89 -15.40 -9.14
N ALA A 250 -1.90 -15.31 -10.01
CA ALA A 250 -2.52 -16.46 -10.65
C ALA A 250 -1.58 -17.18 -11.64
N ALA A 251 -0.78 -16.43 -12.40
CA ALA A 251 0.13 -16.97 -13.40
C ALA A 251 1.45 -17.50 -12.84
N ALA A 252 1.89 -17.04 -11.66
CA ALA A 252 3.25 -17.28 -11.18
C ALA A 252 3.67 -18.75 -11.12
N PRO A 253 2.87 -19.69 -10.58
CA PRO A 253 3.26 -21.09 -10.52
C PRO A 253 3.42 -21.69 -11.92
N TRP A 254 2.47 -21.39 -12.82
CA TRP A 254 2.48 -21.87 -14.19
C TRP A 254 3.67 -21.31 -14.97
N LEU A 255 3.93 -20.00 -14.85
CA LEU A 255 5.02 -19.35 -15.57
C LEU A 255 6.38 -19.85 -15.09
N ALA A 256 6.57 -20.01 -13.77
CA ALA A 256 7.81 -20.53 -13.22
C ALA A 256 8.12 -21.95 -13.75
N GLN A 257 7.10 -22.80 -13.93
CA GLN A 257 7.28 -24.10 -14.56
C GLN A 257 7.55 -24.01 -16.06
N ALA A 258 6.84 -23.15 -16.78
CA ALA A 258 7.06 -22.95 -18.21
C ALA A 258 8.51 -22.51 -18.49
N VAL A 259 9.00 -21.51 -17.76
CA VAL A 259 10.39 -21.02 -17.91
C VAL A 259 11.43 -22.10 -17.62
N ARG A 260 11.17 -23.00 -16.66
CA ARG A 260 12.09 -24.09 -16.34
C ARG A 260 12.12 -25.21 -17.38
N HIS A 261 10.96 -25.61 -17.89
CA HIS A 261 10.84 -26.87 -18.64
C HIS A 261 10.67 -26.69 -20.14
N GLU A 262 10.24 -25.53 -20.62
CA GLU A 262 10.06 -25.31 -22.05
C GLU A 262 11.40 -25.10 -22.77
N SER A 263 11.36 -25.35 -24.08
CA SER A 263 12.51 -25.08 -24.96
C SER A 263 12.78 -23.57 -25.05
N GLU A 264 14.05 -23.21 -25.21
CA GLU A 264 14.46 -21.80 -25.34
C GLU A 264 13.77 -21.11 -26.51
N ALA A 265 13.64 -21.79 -27.66
CA ALA A 265 12.95 -21.26 -28.84
C ALA A 265 11.46 -20.96 -28.57
N ALA A 266 10.77 -21.82 -27.81
CA ALA A 266 9.37 -21.60 -27.45
C ALA A 266 9.23 -20.43 -26.46
N LEU A 267 10.12 -20.34 -25.47
CA LEU A 267 10.13 -19.24 -24.51
C LEU A 267 10.42 -17.90 -25.18
N LEU A 268 11.42 -17.81 -26.06
CA LEU A 268 11.72 -16.58 -26.79
C LEU A 268 10.51 -16.10 -27.60
N ARG A 269 9.83 -17.02 -28.30
CA ARG A 269 8.60 -16.70 -29.04
C ARG A 269 7.48 -16.19 -28.12
N LEU A 270 7.30 -16.82 -26.96
CA LEU A 270 6.31 -16.40 -25.96
C LEU A 270 6.57 -14.97 -25.46
N HIS A 271 7.83 -14.66 -25.14
CA HIS A 271 8.22 -13.35 -24.61
C HIS A 271 8.10 -12.26 -25.66
N GLU A 272 8.55 -12.50 -26.90
CA GLU A 272 8.43 -11.53 -27.99
C GLU A 272 6.97 -11.22 -28.33
N ALA A 273 6.11 -12.25 -28.34
CA ALA A 273 4.68 -12.06 -28.54
C ALA A 273 4.02 -11.29 -27.39
N ALA A 274 4.40 -11.57 -26.13
CA ALA A 274 3.88 -10.85 -24.97
C ALA A 274 4.32 -9.37 -24.96
N LYS A 275 5.58 -9.09 -25.30
CA LYS A 275 6.14 -7.74 -25.40
C LYS A 275 5.46 -6.88 -26.45
N SER A 276 4.97 -7.51 -27.53
CA SER A 276 4.19 -6.84 -28.58
C SER A 276 2.80 -6.39 -28.10
N LEU A 277 2.28 -6.99 -27.01
CA LEU A 277 0.98 -6.64 -26.44
C LEU A 277 1.09 -5.69 -25.26
N PHE A 278 2.02 -5.96 -24.33
CA PHE A 278 2.13 -5.24 -23.07
C PHE A 278 3.59 -4.90 -22.73
N SER A 279 3.78 -3.76 -22.08
CA SER A 279 5.10 -3.38 -21.53
C SER A 279 5.48 -4.29 -20.36
N GLU A 280 6.75 -4.68 -20.31
CA GLU A 280 7.33 -5.46 -19.20
C GLU A 280 7.30 -4.70 -17.87
N GLY A 281 7.30 -3.36 -17.93
CA GLY A 281 7.35 -2.48 -16.75
C GLY A 281 6.10 -2.52 -15.87
N ASP A 282 4.99 -3.07 -16.36
CA ASP A 282 3.69 -3.06 -15.68
C ASP A 282 3.40 -4.31 -14.87
N SER A 283 4.22 -5.36 -14.98
CA SER A 283 4.05 -6.59 -14.20
C SER A 283 4.93 -6.59 -12.96
N GLY A 284 4.36 -7.03 -11.84
CA GLY A 284 5.09 -7.27 -10.59
C GLY A 284 5.46 -8.74 -10.40
N ILE A 285 5.31 -9.59 -11.43
CA ILE A 285 5.46 -11.04 -11.33
C ILE A 285 6.86 -11.48 -10.87
N ASP A 286 7.89 -10.68 -11.16
CA ASP A 286 9.28 -10.92 -10.74
C ASP A 286 9.51 -10.74 -9.23
N ARG A 287 8.51 -10.23 -8.51
CA ARG A 287 8.55 -10.17 -7.04
C ARG A 287 8.16 -11.49 -6.40
N LEU A 288 7.59 -12.42 -7.16
CA LEU A 288 7.23 -13.74 -6.68
C LEU A 288 8.45 -14.64 -6.84
N ARG A 289 8.89 -15.24 -5.73
CA ARG A 289 10.15 -15.98 -5.65
C ARG A 289 10.28 -17.06 -6.72
N CYS A 290 9.26 -17.88 -6.93
CA CYS A 290 9.28 -18.97 -7.90
C CYS A 290 9.60 -18.50 -9.33
N VAL A 291 9.04 -17.36 -9.74
CA VAL A 291 9.26 -16.77 -11.05
C VAL A 291 10.65 -16.15 -11.10
N LYS A 292 11.01 -15.35 -10.10
CA LYS A 292 12.34 -14.74 -10.00
C LYS A 292 13.46 -15.78 -10.11
N ASP A 293 13.33 -16.90 -9.41
CA ASP A 293 14.31 -17.97 -9.42
C ASP A 293 14.33 -18.71 -10.76
N ALA A 294 13.15 -19.00 -11.35
CA ALA A 294 13.06 -19.63 -12.68
C ALA A 294 13.74 -18.78 -13.77
N TYR A 295 13.55 -17.46 -13.77
CA TYR A 295 14.20 -16.57 -14.73
C TYR A 295 15.70 -16.45 -14.51
N ARG A 296 16.20 -16.59 -13.26
CA ARG A 296 17.66 -16.58 -12.99
C ARG A 296 18.36 -17.82 -13.53
N GLU A 297 17.65 -18.95 -13.57
CA GLU A 297 18.14 -20.21 -14.13
C GLU A 297 18.25 -20.16 -15.67
N ARG A 298 17.67 -19.15 -16.33
CA ARG A 298 17.65 -18.97 -17.80
C ARG A 298 18.27 -17.64 -18.21
N SER A 299 19.50 -17.65 -18.72
CA SER A 299 20.14 -16.44 -19.26
C SER A 299 19.43 -15.97 -20.54
N GLY A 300 19.26 -14.66 -20.71
CA GLY A 300 18.82 -14.05 -21.97
C GLY A 300 17.31 -13.86 -22.15
N LEU A 301 16.47 -14.32 -21.21
CA LEU A 301 15.04 -14.03 -21.23
C LEU A 301 14.74 -12.68 -20.55
N THR A 302 14.02 -11.81 -21.27
CA THR A 302 13.39 -10.64 -20.65
C THR A 302 12.09 -11.05 -19.97
N ARG A 303 11.48 -10.18 -19.18
CA ARG A 303 10.28 -10.54 -18.40
C ARG A 303 9.05 -10.43 -19.28
N LEU A 304 8.01 -11.20 -18.96
CA LEU A 304 6.72 -11.09 -19.65
C LEU A 304 5.64 -10.54 -18.74
N ASN A 305 4.72 -9.76 -19.31
CA ASN A 305 3.52 -9.31 -18.59
C ASN A 305 2.48 -10.44 -18.53
N SER A 306 2.17 -10.90 -17.32
CA SER A 306 1.33 -12.09 -17.12
C SER A 306 -0.08 -11.96 -17.72
N SER A 307 -0.59 -10.74 -17.93
CA SER A 307 -1.87 -10.49 -18.59
C SER A 307 -1.94 -11.10 -19.99
N ALA A 308 -0.80 -11.17 -20.70
CA ALA A 308 -0.71 -11.80 -22.02
C ALA A 308 -0.99 -13.31 -22.01
N LEU A 309 -0.95 -13.96 -20.85
CA LEU A 309 -1.14 -15.40 -20.72
C LEU A 309 -2.61 -15.82 -20.63
N PHE A 310 -3.53 -14.87 -20.46
CA PHE A 310 -4.93 -15.17 -20.18
C PHE A 310 -5.84 -14.89 -21.37
N ALA A 311 -6.62 -15.90 -21.77
CA ALA A 311 -7.55 -15.80 -22.91
C ALA A 311 -8.54 -14.62 -22.78
N HIS A 312 -9.13 -14.42 -21.60
CA HIS A 312 -10.09 -13.33 -21.38
C HIS A 312 -9.50 -11.93 -21.55
N VAL A 313 -8.18 -11.76 -21.32
CA VAL A 313 -7.48 -10.50 -21.59
C VAL A 313 -7.22 -10.36 -23.09
N LEU A 314 -6.73 -11.43 -23.72
CA LEU A 314 -6.45 -11.46 -25.16
C LEU A 314 -7.71 -11.24 -26.02
N ASP A 315 -8.87 -11.66 -25.54
CA ASP A 315 -10.16 -11.48 -26.22
C ASP A 315 -10.77 -10.08 -26.02
N ASN A 316 -10.23 -9.29 -25.08
CA ASN A 316 -10.68 -7.93 -24.83
C ASN A 316 -10.06 -6.95 -25.83
N LYS A 317 -10.86 -6.52 -26.82
CA LYS A 317 -10.43 -5.59 -27.88
C LYS A 317 -9.99 -4.20 -27.38
N LYS A 318 -10.41 -3.78 -26.18
CA LYS A 318 -9.98 -2.50 -25.60
C LYS A 318 -8.56 -2.59 -25.06
N GLU A 319 -8.24 -3.69 -24.38
CA GLU A 319 -6.91 -3.94 -23.81
C GLU A 319 -5.91 -4.42 -24.88
N CYS A 320 -6.39 -5.24 -25.82
CA CYS A 320 -5.62 -5.82 -26.91
C CYS A 320 -6.18 -5.39 -28.28
N PRO A 321 -5.96 -4.13 -28.72
CA PRO A 321 -6.49 -3.64 -30.00
C PRO A 321 -5.81 -4.30 -31.21
N ASP A 322 -4.53 -4.67 -31.12
CA ASP A 322 -3.80 -5.34 -32.20
C ASP A 322 -4.12 -6.84 -32.26
N GLN A 323 -5.03 -7.20 -33.17
CA GLN A 323 -5.46 -8.58 -33.37
C GLN A 323 -4.40 -9.48 -34.00
N THR A 324 -3.39 -8.91 -34.68
CA THR A 324 -2.27 -9.67 -35.23
C THR A 324 -1.36 -10.13 -34.10
N ALA A 325 -0.98 -9.22 -33.20
CA ALA A 325 -0.22 -9.53 -32.00
C ALA A 325 -0.94 -10.56 -31.11
N VAL A 326 -2.27 -10.45 -30.95
CA VAL A 326 -3.08 -11.43 -30.22
C VAL A 326 -3.01 -12.83 -30.84
N ARG A 327 -3.09 -12.93 -32.17
CA ARG A 327 -2.98 -14.22 -32.87
C ARG A 327 -1.60 -14.85 -32.67
N GLU A 328 -0.54 -14.06 -32.73
CA GLU A 328 0.81 -14.55 -32.48
C GLU A 328 1.01 -15.00 -31.04
N MET A 329 0.46 -14.27 -30.06
CA MET A 329 0.48 -14.71 -28.65
C MET A 329 -0.26 -16.03 -28.44
N LYS A 330 -1.45 -16.18 -29.04
CA LYS A 330 -2.21 -17.45 -28.99
C LYS A 330 -1.46 -18.61 -29.65
N LYS A 331 -0.75 -18.36 -30.76
CA LYS A 331 0.12 -19.37 -31.40
C LYS A 331 1.30 -19.73 -30.49
N ALA A 332 1.93 -18.74 -29.85
CA ALA A 332 3.03 -18.95 -28.94
C ALA A 332 2.61 -19.80 -27.73
N LEU A 333 1.45 -19.52 -27.13
CA LEU A 333 0.88 -20.30 -26.04
C LEU A 333 0.58 -21.76 -26.46
N LYS A 334 0.01 -21.96 -27.65
CA LYS A 334 -0.28 -23.30 -28.19
C LYS A 334 0.98 -24.11 -28.55
N ALA A 335 2.10 -23.44 -28.79
CA ALA A 335 3.36 -24.09 -29.15
C ALA A 335 4.14 -24.63 -27.93
N LEU A 336 3.74 -24.27 -26.71
CA LEU A 336 4.33 -24.79 -25.48
C LEU A 336 3.96 -26.27 -25.31
N GLN A 337 4.88 -27.08 -24.79
CA GLN A 337 4.62 -28.49 -24.49
C GLN A 337 3.89 -28.66 -23.14
N ARG A 338 2.81 -27.89 -22.95
CA ARG A 338 1.98 -27.88 -21.73
C ARG A 338 0.53 -28.14 -22.08
N GLN A 339 -0.09 -29.08 -21.38
CA GLN A 339 -1.52 -29.36 -21.54
C GLN A 339 -2.38 -28.31 -20.80
N GLU A 340 -1.86 -27.76 -19.71
CA GLU A 340 -2.60 -26.83 -18.86
C GLU A 340 -2.26 -25.37 -19.19
N SER A 341 -3.28 -24.51 -19.21
CA SER A 341 -3.16 -23.05 -19.27
C SER A 341 -3.22 -22.46 -17.86
N PRO A 342 -2.63 -21.27 -17.62
CA PRO A 342 -2.76 -20.62 -16.32
C PRO A 342 -4.21 -20.27 -16.05
N THR A 343 -4.69 -20.64 -14.86
CA THR A 343 -6.05 -20.34 -14.40
C THR A 343 -6.09 -18.95 -13.77
N PRO A 344 -7.12 -18.12 -13.99
CA PRO A 344 -7.17 -16.74 -13.48
C PRO A 344 -7.59 -16.64 -12.00
N PHE A 345 -7.27 -17.67 -11.20
CA PHE A 345 -7.61 -17.73 -9.78
C PHE A 345 -6.39 -17.46 -8.91
N TYR A 346 -6.61 -16.74 -7.82
CA TYR A 346 -5.63 -16.43 -6.79
C TYR A 346 -6.32 -16.51 -5.43
N ALA A 347 -5.53 -16.58 -4.35
CA ALA A 347 -6.04 -16.60 -2.99
C ALA A 347 -5.64 -15.33 -2.24
N ILE A 348 -6.56 -14.80 -1.45
CA ILE A 348 -6.27 -13.80 -0.41
C ILE A 348 -6.33 -14.53 0.93
N LEU A 349 -5.22 -14.55 1.65
CA LEU A 349 -5.16 -15.09 3.00
C LEU A 349 -5.24 -13.93 3.99
N LEU A 350 -6.37 -13.85 4.70
CA LEU A 350 -6.55 -12.93 5.83
C LEU A 350 -6.54 -13.77 7.11
N MET A 351 -5.68 -13.40 8.06
CA MET A 351 -5.57 -14.04 9.36
C MET A 351 -5.75 -12.97 10.43
N ASP A 352 -6.54 -13.28 11.46
CA ASP A 352 -6.67 -12.46 12.66
C ASP A 352 -6.57 -13.35 13.91
N GLY A 353 -6.04 -12.79 14.99
CA GLY A 353 -5.85 -13.53 16.23
C GLY A 353 -7.14 -13.63 17.01
N ASP A 354 -7.65 -14.85 17.20
CA ASP A 354 -8.86 -15.08 17.98
C ASP A 354 -8.73 -14.56 19.40
N SER A 355 -9.68 -13.72 19.82
CA SER A 355 -9.79 -13.22 21.18
C SER A 355 -8.52 -12.54 21.72
N LEU A 356 -7.69 -11.94 20.84
CA LEU A 356 -6.42 -11.32 21.24
C LEU A 356 -6.61 -10.25 22.34
N GLY A 357 -7.71 -9.49 22.28
CA GLY A 357 -8.05 -8.52 23.32
C GLY A 357 -8.34 -9.16 24.69
N ALA A 358 -8.92 -10.37 24.73
CA ALA A 358 -9.12 -11.10 25.98
C ALA A 358 -7.81 -11.68 26.51
N LEU A 359 -6.96 -12.20 25.63
CA LEU A 359 -5.65 -12.74 25.99
C LEU A 359 -4.71 -11.66 26.56
N LEU A 360 -4.76 -10.44 26.01
CA LEU A 360 -3.95 -9.30 26.47
C LEU A 360 -4.40 -8.73 27.83
N ARG A 361 -5.65 -8.98 28.25
CA ARG A 361 -6.15 -8.59 29.58
C ARG A 361 -5.61 -9.47 30.71
N ASN A 362 -5.11 -10.67 30.39
CA ASN A 362 -4.54 -11.57 31.40
C ASN A 362 -3.12 -11.12 31.78
N GLN A 363 -2.93 -10.72 33.04
CA GLN A 363 -1.67 -10.19 33.57
C GLN A 363 -0.49 -11.16 33.44
N ASP A 364 -0.72 -12.47 33.57
CA ASP A 364 0.33 -13.50 33.44
C ASP A 364 0.95 -13.55 32.03
N HIS A 365 0.22 -13.05 31.04
CA HIS A 365 0.57 -13.14 29.63
C HIS A 365 1.03 -11.80 29.03
N GLN A 366 0.93 -10.70 29.78
CA GLN A 366 1.24 -9.34 29.30
C GLN A 366 2.67 -9.17 28.77
N LEU A 367 3.66 -9.93 29.28
CA LEU A 367 5.04 -9.89 28.79
C LEU A 367 5.37 -10.97 27.76
N LYS A 368 4.61 -12.08 27.73
CA LYS A 368 4.88 -13.22 26.85
C LYS A 368 4.21 -13.06 25.49
N ILE A 369 2.96 -12.59 25.46
CA ILE A 369 2.20 -12.40 24.21
C ILE A 369 2.88 -11.39 23.27
N PRO A 370 3.30 -10.19 23.70
CA PRO A 370 3.91 -9.23 22.78
C PRO A 370 5.20 -9.76 22.14
N LYS A 371 6.03 -10.46 22.93
CA LYS A 371 7.25 -11.12 22.43
C LYS A 371 6.96 -12.25 21.44
N ALA A 372 5.95 -13.08 21.73
CA ALA A 372 5.55 -14.16 20.83
C ALA A 372 4.97 -13.61 19.51
N LEU A 373 4.14 -12.55 19.58
CA LEU A 373 3.63 -11.84 18.42
C LEU A 373 4.76 -11.23 17.61
N GLU A 374 5.71 -10.53 18.25
CA GLU A 374 6.88 -9.96 17.58
C GLU A 374 7.72 -11.03 16.88
N HIS A 375 7.94 -12.18 17.52
CA HIS A 375 8.65 -13.30 16.91
C HIS A 375 7.91 -13.85 15.68
N PHE A 376 6.59 -14.01 15.79
CA PHE A 376 5.74 -14.46 14.70
C PHE A 376 5.75 -13.46 13.52
N THR A 377 5.45 -12.18 13.77
CA THR A 377 5.37 -11.16 12.70
C THR A 377 6.71 -10.94 12.01
N ARG A 378 7.84 -11.08 12.72
CA ARG A 378 9.18 -11.07 12.11
C ARG A 378 9.45 -12.26 11.19
N ALA A 379 8.85 -13.42 11.45
CA ALA A 379 9.04 -14.63 10.64
C ALA A 379 8.12 -14.68 9.41
N VAL A 380 6.93 -14.06 9.46
CA VAL A 380 5.92 -14.09 8.39
C VAL A 380 6.48 -13.68 7.01
N PRO A 381 7.29 -12.62 6.84
CA PRO A 381 7.83 -12.24 5.54
C PRO A 381 8.64 -13.34 4.86
N ASP A 382 9.51 -14.00 5.62
CA ASP A 382 10.37 -15.07 5.10
C ASP A 382 9.54 -16.35 4.82
N ILE A 383 8.47 -16.61 5.58
CA ILE A 383 7.53 -17.71 5.32
C ILE A 383 6.75 -17.45 4.02
N VAL A 384 6.16 -16.27 3.87
CA VAL A 384 5.36 -15.93 2.68
C VAL A 384 6.21 -15.95 1.41
N ASP A 385 7.43 -15.39 1.46
CA ASP A 385 8.37 -15.43 0.33
C ASP A 385 8.76 -16.87 -0.04
N ARG A 386 9.00 -17.73 0.98
CA ARG A 386 9.30 -19.15 0.76
C ARG A 386 8.21 -19.87 -0.01
N TYR A 387 6.94 -19.56 0.27
CA TYR A 387 5.77 -20.13 -0.40
C TYR A 387 5.25 -19.29 -1.57
N ASN A 388 6.08 -18.39 -2.11
CA ASN A 388 5.80 -17.59 -3.31
C ASN A 388 4.59 -16.65 -3.20
N GLY A 389 4.22 -16.25 -1.98
CA GLY A 389 3.16 -15.28 -1.76
C GLY A 389 3.66 -13.83 -1.84
N PHE A 390 2.72 -12.90 -1.87
CA PHE A 390 3.00 -11.47 -1.77
C PHE A 390 2.43 -10.91 -0.46
N LEU A 391 3.31 -10.60 0.49
CA LEU A 391 2.91 -10.09 1.80
C LEU A 391 2.51 -8.61 1.73
N ILE A 392 1.31 -8.29 2.22
CA ILE A 392 0.79 -6.93 2.33
C ILE A 392 1.04 -6.33 3.72
N TYR A 393 0.73 -7.11 4.76
CA TYR A 393 0.79 -6.72 6.16
C TYR A 393 1.11 -7.93 7.05
N ALA A 394 1.96 -7.76 8.05
CA ALA A 394 2.19 -8.74 9.12
C ALA A 394 2.45 -8.03 10.44
#